data_AF-A0A2X2JRF5-F1
#
_entry.id   AF-A0A2X2JRF5-F1
#
_cell.length_a   1.000
_cell.length_b   1.000
_cell.length_c   1.000
_cell.angle_alpha   90.00
_cell.angle_beta   90.00
_cell.angle_gamma   90.00
#
_symmetry.space_group_name_H-M   'P 1'
#
loop_
_entity.id
_entity.type
_entity.pdbx_description
1 polymer ?
#
loop_
_entity_poly.entity_id
_entity_poly.type
_entity_poly.pdbx_seq_one_letter_code
_entity_poly.pdbx_strand_id
1 'polypeptide(L)' 'MIQQGDVPLKGEFVILIEGAKANNEISWFDDLSINEHVDHYIQTSQMKPKQAIKKVAEERQLKTNEVYNIYHQIN' A
#
# COMPACT_ATOMS: atom_id res chain seq x y z
N MET A 1 -1.70 -45.55 -2.31
CA MET A 1 -2.13 -44.87 -1.07
C MET A 1 -0.90 -44.19 -0.49
N ILE A 2 -0.86 -42.86 -0.44
CA ILE A 2 0.27 -42.13 0.17
C ILE A 2 0.03 -42.15 1.68
N GLN A 3 0.97 -42.74 2.43
CA GLN A 3 0.93 -42.76 3.88
C GLN A 3 1.18 -41.33 4.41
N GLN A 4 0.31 -40.89 5.31
CA GLN A 4 0.32 -39.57 5.91
C GLN A 4 1.47 -39.51 6.93
N GLY A 5 2.54 -38.76 6.64
CA GLY A 5 3.48 -38.36 7.68
C GLY A 5 4.93 -38.08 7.30
N ASP A 6 5.45 -38.51 6.14
CA ASP A 6 6.88 -38.37 5.87
C ASP A 6 7.12 -37.77 4.48
N VAL A 7 7.10 -36.44 4.41
CA VAL A 7 7.58 -35.72 3.22
C VAL A 7 9.10 -35.67 3.33
N PRO A 8 9.85 -36.37 2.47
CA PRO A 8 11.30 -36.35 2.52
C PRO A 8 11.82 -34.91 2.30
N LEU A 9 12.59 -34.40 3.26
CA LEU A 9 13.10 -33.02 3.29
C LEU A 9 14.20 -32.73 2.25
N LYS A 10 14.62 -33.73 1.46
CA LYS A 10 15.67 -33.62 0.45
C LYS A 10 15.07 -33.71 -0.94
N GLY A 11 15.17 -32.62 -1.70
CA GLY A 11 14.65 -32.51 -3.06
C GLY A 11 14.41 -31.06 -3.45
N GLU A 12 13.92 -30.83 -4.66
CA GLU A 12 13.46 -29.52 -5.12
C GLU A 12 11.98 -29.33 -4.76
N PHE A 13 11.66 -28.17 -4.19
CA PHE A 13 10.29 -27.79 -3.86
C PHE A 13 9.81 -26.73 -4.84
N VAL A 14 8.68 -27.00 -5.50
CA VAL A 14 7.96 -25.98 -6.27
C VAL A 14 6.81 -25.48 -5.42
N ILE A 15 6.88 -24.21 -5.01
CA ILE A 15 5.80 -23.54 -4.31
C ILE A 15 5.07 -22.66 -5.33
N LEU A 16 3.80 -22.97 -5.59
CA LEU A 16 2.94 -22.10 -6.38
C LEU A 16 2.15 -21.21 -5.41
N ILE A 17 2.48 -19.92 -5.40
CA ILE A 17 1.78 -18.91 -4.61
C ILE A 17 0.86 -18.17 -5.58
N GLU A 18 -0.44 -18.10 -5.28
CA GLU A 18 -1.33 -17.21 -6.01
C GLU A 18 -0.93 -15.75 -5.75
N GLY A 19 -0.97 -14.91 -6.79
CA GLY A 19 -0.76 -13.48 -6.61
C GLY A 19 -1.79 -12.95 -5.62
N ALA A 20 -1.36 -12.11 -4.67
CA ALA A 20 -2.29 -11.48 -3.73
C ALA A 20 -3.41 -10.81 -4.53
N LYS A 21 -4.66 -11.21 -4.29
CA LYS A 21 -5.79 -10.45 -4.80
C LYS A 21 -5.67 -9.06 -4.21
N ALA A 22 -5.73 -8.03 -5.06
CA ALA A 22 -5.96 -6.68 -4.59
C ALA A 22 -7.24 -6.76 -3.78
N ASN A 23 -7.12 -6.65 -2.46
CA ASN A 23 -8.27 -6.63 -1.59
C ASN A 23 -8.92 -5.29 -1.94
N ASN A 24 -9.96 -5.31 -2.78
CA ASN A 24 -10.78 -4.14 -3.09
C ASN A 24 -11.65 -3.80 -1.87
N GLU A 25 -11.06 -3.83 -0.68
CA GLU A 25 -11.61 -3.12 0.45
C GLU A 25 -11.57 -1.65 0.06
N ILE A 26 -12.75 -1.03 0.07
CA ILE A 26 -12.88 0.41 -0.13
C ILE A 26 -11.99 1.03 0.93
N SER A 27 -10.88 1.63 0.50
CA SER A 27 -10.02 2.35 1.41
C SER A 27 -10.81 3.55 1.89
N TRP A 28 -10.72 3.88 3.17
CA TRP A 28 -11.44 5.02 3.74
C TRP A 28 -11.11 6.35 3.02
N PHE A 29 -9.97 6.40 2.34
CA PHE A 29 -9.51 7.53 1.56
C PHE A 29 -9.95 7.50 0.09
N ASP A 30 -10.66 6.48 -0.40
CA ASP A 30 -11.01 6.35 -1.82
C ASP A 30 -11.88 7.52 -2.31
N ASP A 31 -12.74 8.05 -1.44
CA ASP A 31 -13.59 9.21 -1.72
C ASP A 31 -12.86 10.55 -1.56
N LEU A 32 -11.62 10.54 -1.05
CA LEU A 32 -10.83 11.75 -0.83
C LEU A 32 -9.96 12.06 -2.05
N SER A 33 -9.82 13.33 -2.38
CA SER A 33 -8.72 13.80 -3.22
C SER A 33 -7.38 13.57 -2.52
N ILE A 34 -6.29 13.59 -3.29
CA ILE A 34 -4.94 13.50 -2.73
C ILE A 34 -4.67 14.64 -1.73
N ASN A 35 -5.19 15.84 -1.99
CA ASN A 35 -5.03 16.99 -1.11
C ASN A 35 -5.74 16.78 0.23
N GLU A 36 -7.01 16.35 0.17
CA GLU A 36 -7.79 16.05 1.38
C GLU A 36 -7.17 14.89 2.17
N HIS A 37 -6.62 13.89 1.49
CA HIS A 37 -5.94 12.78 2.15
C HIS A 37 -4.67 13.22 2.88
N VAL A 38 -3.86 14.09 2.27
CA VAL A 38 -2.67 14.68 2.92
C VAL A 38 -3.08 15.57 4.09
N ASP A 39 -4.08 16.43 3.90
CA ASP A 39 -4.59 17.34 4.92
C ASP A 39 -5.18 16.58 6.11
N HIS A 40 -5.86 15.45 5.86
CA HIS A 40 -6.32 14.56 6.92
C HIS A 40 -5.17 14.18 7.85
N TYR A 41 -4.04 13.69 7.32
CA TYR A 41 -2.87 13.32 8.13
C TYR A 41 -2.23 14.51 8.87
N ILE A 42 -2.22 15.69 8.26
CA ILE A 42 -1.71 16.91 8.91
C ILE A 42 -2.61 17.30 10.08
N GLN A 43 -3.93 17.20 9.92
CA GLN A 43 -4.91 17.66 10.91
C GLN A 43 -5.16 16.64 12.03
N THR A 44 -5.45 15.38 11.70
CA THR A 44 -5.81 14.36 12.70
C THR A 44 -4.59 13.74 13.36
N SER A 45 -3.51 13.51 12.59
CA SER A 45 -2.31 12.83 13.07
C SER A 45 -1.16 13.79 13.40
N GLN A 46 -1.37 15.11 13.26
CA GLN A 46 -0.35 16.16 13.45
C GLN A 46 0.97 15.88 12.71
N MET A 47 0.90 15.19 11.58
CA MET A 47 2.09 14.87 10.79
C MET A 47 2.62 16.12 10.11
N LYS A 48 3.95 16.23 9.99
CA LYS A 48 4.55 17.27 9.14
C LYS A 48 4.13 17.04 7.68
N PRO A 49 3.93 18.08 6.86
CA PRO A 49 3.46 17.94 5.47
C PRO A 49 4.29 16.93 4.65
N LYS A 50 5.62 16.97 4.78
CA LYS A 50 6.52 16.03 4.10
C LYS A 50 6.30 14.56 4.51
N GLN A 51 5.92 14.31 5.76
CA GLN A 51 5.63 12.95 6.24
C GLN A 51 4.26 12.48 5.75
N ALA A 52 3.25 13.36 5.80
CA ALA A 52 1.91 13.09 5.26
C ALA A 52 1.97 12.77 3.75
N ILE A 53 2.67 13.58 2.95
CA ILE A 53 2.87 13.34 1.51
C ILE A 53 3.50 11.97 1.23
N LYS A 54 4.51 11.58 2.01
CA LYS A 54 5.14 10.26 1.88
C LYS A 54 4.17 9.12 2.22
N LYS A 55 3.39 9.29 3.28
CA LYS A 55 2.42 8.30 3.74
C LYS A 55 1.32 8.06 2.71
N VAL A 56 0.75 9.16 2.17
CA VAL A 56 -0.26 9.10 1.11
C VAL A 56 0.29 8.46 -0.17
N ALA A 57 1.54 8.77 -0.53
CA ALA A 57 2.19 8.15 -1.68
C ALA A 57 2.33 6.63 -1.52
N GLU A 58 2.69 6.15 -0.33
CA GLU A 58 2.79 4.72 -0.03
C GLU A 58 1.42 4.03 -0.10
N GLU A 59 0.40 4.59 0.57
CA GLU A 59 -0.94 3.97 0.64
C GLU A 59 -1.66 3.96 -0.70
N ARG A 60 -1.46 5.01 -1.53
CA ARG A 60 -2.03 5.08 -2.88
C ARG A 60 -1.13 4.46 -3.95
N GLN A 61 0.03 3.93 -3.57
CA GLN A 61 1.03 3.36 -4.49
C GLN A 61 1.46 4.34 -5.59
N LEU A 62 1.54 5.63 -5.25
CA LEU A 62 1.99 6.72 -6.12
C LEU A 62 3.44 7.10 -5.83
N LYS A 63 4.08 7.81 -6.77
CA LYS A 63 5.40 8.38 -6.50
C LYS A 63 5.27 9.57 -5.55
N THR A 64 6.16 9.69 -4.57
CA THR A 64 6.16 10.84 -3.64
C THR A 64 6.21 12.19 -4.37
N ASN A 65 6.95 12.30 -5.48
CA ASN A 65 7.00 13.53 -6.28
C ASN A 65 5.66 13.86 -6.95
N GLU A 66 4.88 12.85 -7.33
CA GLU A 66 3.56 13.04 -7.93
C GLU A 66 2.58 13.61 -6.91
N VAL A 67 2.52 13.01 -5.71
CA VAL A 67 1.71 13.51 -4.60
C VAL A 67 2.14 14.92 -4.18
N TYR A 68 3.46 15.18 -4.16
CA TYR A 68 4.00 16.51 -3.85
C TYR A 68 3.55 17.57 -4.86
N ASN A 69 3.63 17.28 -6.15
CA ASN A 69 3.23 18.21 -7.21
C ASN A 69 1.73 18.51 -7.15
N ILE A 70 0.91 17.48 -6.94
CA ILE A 70 -0.55 17.61 -6.80
C ILE A 70 -0.88 18.47 -5.56
N TYR A 71 -0.22 18.20 -4.43
CA TYR A 71 -0.44 18.94 -3.18
C TYR A 71 -0.06 20.40 -3.27
N HIS A 72 1.08 20.71 -3.90
CA HIS A 72 1.55 22.08 -4.08
C HIS A 72 1.04 22.76 -5.36
N GLN A 73 0.17 22.08 -6.12
CA GLN A 73 -0.35 22.57 -7.41
C GLN A 73 0.76 23.00 -8.39
N ILE A 74 1.89 22.31 -8.36
CA ILE A 74 3.03 22.56 -9.26
C ILE A 74 2.79 21.71 -10.52
N ASN A 75 2.14 22.32 -11.51
CA ASN A 75 2.07 21.84 -12.89
C ASN A 75 2.93 22.73 -13.79
#